data_AF-A0A6G6X7Q6-F1
#
_entry.id   AF-A0A6G6X7Q6-F1
#
_cell.length_a   1.000
_cell.length_b   1.000
_cell.length_c   1.000
_cell.angle_alpha   90.00
_cell.angle_beta   90.00
_cell.angle_gamma   90.00
#
_symmetry.space_group_name_H-M   'P 1'
#
loop_
_entity.id
_entity.type
_entity.pdbx_description
1 polymer ?
#
loop_
_entity_poly.entity_id
_entity_poly.type
_entity_poly.pdbx_seq_one_letter_code
_entity_poly.pdbx_strand_id
1 'polypeptide(L)'
;MISRRSFVGSAAALSAGSAMLNSGTAMAKKAQAQHWPENPKMTSQFVEFDDPIEEFEAHFRIERDLVEHQGTALTWFYWMVYMVPGDRPPLPMLRYEGLEYSYFRKVADHTYRIHAHNISVPMSLETNDYMESMVNPLTGETIATPTNLLLNDPGTVHSPKGFRNVSSDGSRYTVPYRQFRLENGKMKLDSIRSAPPDWPLNHMESSIQEVDYDDFMDKSITSLATKSTGVYVFPYSKWMNMGDRPGHLLGYWDAYKIPSVQHFPDKFLSKLERDHPDLLEPRWDDFERPVSFEY
;
A
#
# COMPACT_ATOMS: atom_id res chain seq x y z
N MET A 1 -8.52 23.98 33.57
CA MET A 1 -9.19 23.25 34.66
C MET A 1 -10.61 23.80 34.80
N ILE A 2 -11.60 23.18 34.16
CA ILE A 2 -13.02 23.49 34.39
C ILE A 2 -13.81 22.18 34.31
N SER A 3 -14.44 21.86 35.43
CA SER A 3 -15.25 20.67 35.70
C SER A 3 -16.73 20.96 35.43
N ARG A 4 -17.44 19.91 35.00
CA ARG A 4 -18.88 19.85 34.75
C ARG A 4 -19.73 20.20 35.98
N ARG A 5 -20.82 20.95 35.75
CA ARG A 5 -22.14 20.90 36.42
C ARG A 5 -23.14 21.65 35.51
N SER A 6 -23.98 20.94 34.76
CA SER A 6 -25.37 20.57 35.07
C SER A 6 -26.33 21.77 35.09
N PHE A 7 -27.31 21.79 34.19
CA PHE A 7 -28.70 22.16 34.51
C PHE A 7 -29.66 21.72 33.39
N VAL A 8 -30.66 20.92 33.79
CA VAL A 8 -31.90 20.62 33.06
C VAL A 8 -33.00 21.43 33.73
N GLY A 9 -33.93 21.96 32.93
CA GLY A 9 -35.23 22.49 33.34
C GLY A 9 -35.82 23.29 32.17
N SER A 10 -37.08 23.16 31.74
CA SER A 10 -38.25 22.45 32.26
C SER A 10 -39.29 22.31 31.14
N ALA A 11 -40.18 21.32 31.32
CA ALA A 11 -41.57 21.12 30.86
C ALA A 11 -42.32 22.31 30.18
N ALA A 12 -43.32 22.16 29.32
CA ALA A 12 -44.40 21.19 29.06
C ALA A 12 -44.95 21.46 27.61
N ALA A 13 -45.80 20.70 26.93
CA ALA A 13 -47.04 20.08 27.39
C ALA A 13 -47.59 19.01 26.40
N LEU A 14 -48.49 18.23 26.96
CA LEU A 14 -49.24 17.07 26.50
C LEU A 14 -50.08 17.26 25.22
N SER A 15 -50.15 16.21 24.41
CA SER A 15 -51.44 15.73 23.89
C SER A 15 -51.42 14.19 23.79
N ALA A 16 -52.49 13.59 24.31
CA ALA A 16 -52.67 12.16 24.45
C ALA A 16 -53.25 11.57 23.15
N GLY A 17 -52.63 10.50 22.65
CA GLY A 17 -53.18 9.61 21.63
C GLY A 17 -52.76 8.18 21.97
N SER A 18 -53.73 7.38 22.40
CA SER A 18 -53.54 5.98 22.78
C SER A 18 -53.54 5.05 21.55
N ALA A 19 -52.81 3.93 21.70
CA ALA A 19 -52.72 2.73 20.84
C ALA A 19 -51.78 2.89 19.62
N MET A 20 -50.78 2.03 19.38
CA MET A 20 -50.62 0.62 19.74
C MET A 20 -49.22 0.35 20.30
N LEU A 21 -49.18 -0.43 21.38
CA LEU A 21 -47.98 -1.09 21.88
C LEU A 21 -47.51 -2.10 20.85
N ASN A 22 -46.62 -1.69 19.95
CA ASN A 22 -45.78 -2.64 19.26
C ASN A 22 -44.65 -2.97 20.25
N SER A 23 -44.81 -4.07 20.96
CA SER A 23 -43.78 -4.69 21.80
C SER A 23 -42.66 -5.26 20.92
N GLY A 24 -42.00 -4.36 20.18
CA GLY A 24 -40.67 -4.61 19.67
C GLY A 24 -39.74 -4.58 20.86
N THR A 25 -39.42 -5.75 21.41
CA THR A 25 -38.28 -5.93 22.29
C THR A 25 -37.07 -5.31 21.60
N ALA A 26 -36.69 -4.10 22.02
CA ALA A 26 -35.38 -3.56 21.74
C ALA A 26 -34.39 -4.51 22.40
N MET A 27 -33.92 -5.50 21.63
CA MET A 27 -32.72 -6.23 22.00
C MET A 27 -31.61 -5.19 21.98
N ALA A 28 -31.33 -4.63 23.16
CA ALA A 28 -30.05 -4.01 23.41
C ALA A 28 -29.00 -5.06 23.03
N LYS A 29 -28.35 -4.90 21.88
CA LYS A 29 -27.14 -5.64 21.56
C LYS A 29 -26.22 -5.40 22.75
N LYS A 30 -26.06 -6.42 23.62
CA LYS A 30 -24.96 -6.43 24.58
C LYS A 30 -23.72 -6.23 23.72
N ALA A 31 -23.06 -5.09 23.89
CA ALA A 31 -21.71 -4.93 23.39
C ALA A 31 -20.93 -6.12 23.96
N GLN A 32 -20.53 -7.07 23.11
CA GLN A 32 -19.49 -7.99 23.50
C GLN A 32 -18.28 -7.09 23.73
N ALA A 33 -17.96 -6.85 25.00
CA ALA A 33 -16.67 -6.28 25.36
C ALA A 33 -15.61 -7.11 24.63
N GLN A 34 -14.68 -6.46 23.94
CA GLN A 34 -13.55 -7.15 23.32
C GLN A 34 -12.94 -8.06 24.38
N HIS A 35 -12.98 -9.37 24.14
CA HIS A 35 -12.30 -10.34 24.97
C HIS A 35 -10.82 -10.27 24.59
N TRP A 36 -10.12 -9.31 25.19
CA TRP A 36 -8.68 -9.38 25.25
C TRP A 36 -8.34 -10.54 26.19
N PRO A 37 -7.46 -11.48 25.79
CA PRO A 37 -6.93 -12.43 26.75
C PRO A 37 -6.34 -11.65 27.94
N GLU A 38 -6.40 -12.19 29.16
CA GLU A 38 -5.80 -11.53 30.31
C GLU A 38 -4.27 -11.42 30.06
N ASN A 39 -3.78 -10.20 29.81
CA ASN A 39 -2.38 -9.87 29.50
C ASN A 39 -1.76 -10.70 28.36
N PRO A 40 -2.05 -10.42 27.06
CA PRO A 40 -1.19 -10.90 26.01
C PRO A 40 0.14 -10.14 26.13
N LYS A 41 1.17 -10.79 26.65
CA LYS A 41 2.52 -10.23 26.57
C LYS A 41 2.90 -10.18 25.09
N MET A 42 2.90 -8.99 24.53
CA MET A 42 3.35 -8.77 23.16
C MET A 42 4.81 -9.17 23.04
N THR A 43 5.15 -9.94 22.02
CA THR A 43 6.53 -10.32 21.70
C THR A 43 6.94 -9.70 20.38
N SER A 44 8.20 -9.25 20.31
CA SER A 44 8.81 -8.75 19.10
C SER A 44 10.31 -8.98 19.20
N GLN A 45 10.89 -9.62 18.19
CA GLN A 45 12.33 -9.82 18.09
C GLN A 45 12.77 -9.76 16.64
N PHE A 46 13.93 -9.16 16.39
CA PHE A 46 14.54 -9.23 15.07
C PHE A 46 14.94 -10.68 14.74
N VAL A 47 14.90 -10.99 13.45
CA VAL A 47 15.31 -12.26 12.89
C VAL A 47 16.49 -11.98 11.98
N GLU A 48 17.59 -12.68 12.26
CA GLU A 48 18.82 -12.62 11.47
C GLU A 48 18.92 -13.93 10.67
N PHE A 49 19.52 -13.83 9.48
CA PHE A 49 19.79 -14.96 8.60
C PHE A 49 21.30 -15.14 8.50
N ASP A 50 21.77 -16.37 8.70
CA ASP A 50 23.19 -16.70 8.53
C ASP A 50 23.58 -16.80 7.04
N ASP A 51 22.60 -17.14 6.19
CA ASP A 51 22.78 -17.28 4.74
C ASP A 51 22.03 -16.17 3.98
N PRO A 52 22.73 -15.31 3.21
CA PRO A 52 22.07 -14.28 2.40
C PRO A 52 21.17 -14.84 1.30
N ILE A 53 21.36 -16.09 0.87
CA ILE A 53 20.43 -16.77 -0.05
C ILE A 53 19.10 -17.03 0.64
N GLU A 54 19.12 -17.58 1.87
CA GLU A 54 17.90 -17.82 2.64
C GLU A 54 17.16 -16.51 2.95
N GLU A 55 17.88 -15.44 3.29
CA GLU A 55 17.30 -14.11 3.49
C GLU A 55 16.63 -13.59 2.22
N PHE A 56 17.33 -13.70 1.09
CA PHE A 56 16.82 -13.28 -0.21
C PHE A 56 15.56 -14.07 -0.60
N GLU A 57 15.57 -15.39 -0.42
CA GLU A 57 14.41 -16.23 -0.71
C GLU A 57 13.22 -15.90 0.20
N ALA A 58 13.46 -15.71 1.51
CA ALA A 58 12.44 -15.27 2.45
C ALA A 58 11.81 -13.93 2.00
N HIS A 59 12.65 -12.97 1.61
CA HIS A 59 12.19 -11.68 1.08
C HIS A 59 11.40 -11.84 -0.22
N PHE A 60 11.91 -12.63 -1.15
CA PHE A 60 11.29 -12.81 -2.46
C PHE A 60 9.94 -13.51 -2.37
N ARG A 61 9.75 -14.46 -1.43
CA ARG A 61 8.45 -15.10 -1.18
C ARG A 61 7.41 -14.13 -0.62
N ILE A 62 7.83 -13.15 0.18
CA ILE A 62 6.95 -12.11 0.72
C ILE A 62 6.51 -11.17 -0.42
N GLU A 63 7.44 -10.62 -1.18
CA GLU A 63 7.07 -9.66 -2.24
C GLU A 63 6.51 -10.32 -3.51
N ARG A 64 6.98 -11.52 -3.85
CA ARG A 64 6.80 -12.18 -5.15
C ARG A 64 6.61 -13.68 -4.99
N ASP A 65 7.20 -14.48 -5.89
CA ASP A 65 7.07 -15.94 -6.01
C ASP A 65 8.41 -16.55 -6.47
N LEU A 66 8.90 -17.59 -5.79
CA LEU A 66 10.12 -18.33 -6.15
C LEU A 66 9.90 -19.32 -7.31
N VAL A 67 9.56 -18.78 -8.48
CA VAL A 67 9.38 -19.56 -9.72
C VAL A 67 10.71 -19.88 -10.40
N GLU A 68 10.77 -21.02 -11.11
CA GLU A 68 11.99 -21.45 -11.81
C GLU A 68 12.32 -20.66 -13.08
N HIS A 69 11.32 -20.03 -13.71
CA HIS A 69 11.52 -19.36 -15.01
C HIS A 69 10.94 -17.94 -15.03
N GLN A 70 9.62 -17.82 -14.92
CA GLN A 70 8.94 -16.53 -14.94
C GLN A 70 7.70 -16.58 -14.04
N GLY A 71 7.32 -15.43 -13.52
CA GLY A 71 6.20 -15.32 -12.59
C GLY A 71 5.66 -13.91 -12.50
N THR A 72 4.58 -13.79 -11.74
CA THR A 72 3.87 -12.53 -11.52
C THR A 72 3.50 -12.40 -10.06
N ALA A 73 3.41 -11.18 -9.55
CA ALA A 73 2.87 -10.87 -8.25
C ALA A 73 1.93 -9.67 -8.39
N LEU A 74 0.70 -9.84 -7.93
CA LEU A 74 -0.33 -8.83 -8.02
C LEU A 74 -0.65 -8.31 -6.63
N THR A 75 -0.58 -7.00 -6.46
CA THR A 75 -0.90 -6.33 -5.20
C THR A 75 -2.06 -5.37 -5.43
N TRP A 76 -3.14 -5.53 -4.68
CA TRP A 76 -4.24 -4.57 -4.63
C TRP A 76 -4.06 -3.66 -3.42
N PHE A 77 -4.31 -2.36 -3.57
CA PHE A 77 -4.08 -1.40 -2.49
C PHE A 77 -5.10 -0.28 -2.41
N TYR A 78 -5.21 0.30 -1.22
CA TYR A 78 -5.69 1.65 -1.01
C TYR A 78 -4.57 2.53 -0.47
N TRP A 79 -4.63 3.81 -0.78
CA TRP A 79 -3.85 4.80 -0.04
C TRP A 79 -4.61 6.11 0.13
N MET A 80 -4.48 6.70 1.32
CA MET A 80 -4.99 8.01 1.66
C MET A 80 -3.89 9.04 1.50
N VAL A 81 -4.18 10.13 0.81
CA VAL A 81 -3.22 11.18 0.51
C VAL A 81 -3.54 12.44 1.31
N TYR A 82 -2.50 12.99 1.91
CA TYR A 82 -2.50 14.24 2.65
C TYR A 82 -1.58 15.25 1.96
N MET A 83 -2.02 16.50 1.90
CA MET A 83 -1.19 17.64 1.55
C MET A 83 -0.47 18.16 2.79
N VAL A 84 0.84 18.41 2.71
CA VAL A 84 1.66 18.96 3.80
C VAL A 84 2.27 20.31 3.35
N PRO A 85 1.54 21.42 3.52
CA PRO A 85 1.91 22.76 3.00
C PRO A 85 3.02 23.52 3.74
N GLY A 86 3.58 22.96 4.82
CA GLY A 86 4.71 23.53 5.56
C GLY A 86 4.37 24.74 6.45
N ASP A 87 3.26 25.44 6.20
CA ASP A 87 2.79 26.61 6.97
C ASP A 87 1.59 26.32 7.89
N ARG A 88 0.99 25.12 7.79
CA ARG A 88 -0.21 24.69 8.54
C ARG A 88 -0.26 23.16 8.66
N PRO A 89 -1.17 22.61 9.50
CA PRO A 89 -1.34 21.16 9.63
C PRO A 89 -1.66 20.46 8.29
N PRO A 90 -1.31 19.16 8.15
CA PRO A 90 -1.65 18.38 6.98
C PRO A 90 -3.15 18.38 6.67
N LEU A 91 -3.49 18.42 5.38
CA LEU A 91 -4.86 18.45 4.89
C LEU A 91 -5.18 17.13 4.17
N PRO A 92 -6.19 16.35 4.58
CA PRO A 92 -6.61 15.18 3.83
C PRO A 92 -7.14 15.60 2.47
N MET A 93 -6.77 14.86 1.43
CA MET A 93 -7.13 15.19 0.04
C MET A 93 -8.11 14.18 -0.54
N LEU A 94 -7.62 12.96 -0.76
CA LEU A 94 -8.30 11.92 -1.49
C LEU A 94 -7.79 10.55 -1.07
N ARG A 95 -8.46 9.51 -1.55
CA ARG A 95 -7.87 8.17 -1.61
C ARG A 95 -7.55 7.81 -3.05
N TYR A 96 -6.66 6.85 -3.24
CA TYR A 96 -6.76 6.02 -4.44
C TYR A 96 -7.01 4.57 -4.06
N GLU A 97 -7.65 3.87 -4.97
CA GLU A 97 -7.64 2.43 -5.09
C GLU A 97 -6.75 2.06 -6.28
N GLY A 98 -5.93 1.04 -6.15
CA GLY A 98 -4.96 0.73 -7.19
C GLY A 98 -4.46 -0.69 -7.18
N LEU A 99 -3.58 -0.94 -8.14
CA LEU A 99 -2.82 -2.17 -8.23
C LEU A 99 -1.36 -1.88 -8.53
N GLU A 100 -0.49 -2.75 -8.01
CA GLU A 100 0.83 -3.01 -8.55
C GLU A 100 0.81 -4.37 -9.23
N TYR A 101 1.21 -4.43 -10.50
CA TYR A 101 1.42 -5.67 -11.22
C TYR A 101 2.92 -5.86 -11.42
N SER A 102 3.54 -6.74 -10.64
CA SER A 102 4.94 -7.12 -10.82
C SER A 102 5.05 -8.39 -11.66
N TYR A 103 6.03 -8.44 -12.56
CA TYR A 103 6.30 -9.57 -13.43
C TYR A 103 7.80 -9.72 -13.64
N PHE A 104 8.29 -10.95 -13.57
CA PHE A 104 9.71 -11.22 -13.38
C PHE A 104 10.17 -12.50 -14.08
N ARG A 105 11.45 -12.56 -14.42
CA ARG A 105 12.14 -13.75 -14.95
C ARG A 105 13.37 -14.06 -14.10
N LYS A 106 13.60 -15.34 -13.79
CA LYS A 106 14.87 -15.83 -13.24
C LYS A 106 15.91 -15.80 -14.36
N VAL A 107 16.98 -15.03 -14.18
CA VAL A 107 18.01 -14.78 -15.21
C VAL A 107 19.36 -15.41 -14.87
N ALA A 108 19.57 -15.74 -13.60
CA ALA A 108 20.66 -16.58 -13.10
C ALA A 108 20.23 -17.19 -11.75
N ASP A 109 21.12 -17.94 -11.12
CA ASP A 109 20.84 -18.53 -9.81
C ASP A 109 20.54 -17.45 -8.77
N HIS A 110 19.41 -17.60 -8.07
CA HIS A 110 18.80 -16.60 -7.17
C HIS A 110 18.81 -15.15 -7.69
N THR A 111 18.76 -14.95 -9.01
CA THR A 111 18.85 -13.63 -9.63
C THR A 111 17.68 -13.42 -10.57
N TYR A 112 16.91 -12.36 -10.34
CA TYR A 112 15.66 -12.10 -11.02
C TYR A 112 15.68 -10.72 -11.67
N ARG A 113 15.28 -10.66 -12.93
CA ARG A 113 14.93 -9.39 -13.58
C ARG A 113 13.44 -9.14 -13.38
N ILE A 114 13.11 -7.97 -12.88
CA ILE A 114 11.81 -7.60 -12.36
C ILE A 114 11.37 -6.31 -13.02
N HIS A 115 10.13 -6.31 -13.48
CA HIS A 115 9.41 -5.11 -13.90
C HIS A 115 8.10 -5.02 -13.13
N ALA A 116 7.51 -3.84 -13.14
CA ALA A 116 6.18 -3.62 -12.61
C ALA A 116 5.50 -2.44 -13.29
N HIS A 117 4.17 -2.40 -13.20
CA HIS A 117 3.40 -1.20 -13.46
C HIS A 117 2.37 -0.98 -12.36
N ASN A 118 2.05 0.29 -12.13
CA ASN A 118 1.03 0.67 -11.15
C ASN A 118 -0.08 1.50 -11.79
N ILE A 119 -1.29 1.28 -11.30
CA ILE A 119 -2.46 2.09 -11.59
C ILE A 119 -3.03 2.57 -10.26
N SER A 120 -3.32 3.85 -10.12
CA SER A 120 -4.04 4.38 -8.96
C SER A 120 -5.19 5.25 -9.43
N VAL A 121 -6.41 4.85 -9.08
CA VAL A 121 -7.65 5.52 -9.45
C VAL A 121 -8.13 6.41 -8.29
N PRO A 122 -8.30 7.72 -8.51
CA PRO A 122 -8.66 8.64 -7.43
C PRO A 122 -10.09 8.43 -6.95
N MET A 123 -10.28 8.58 -5.64
CA MET A 123 -11.53 8.38 -4.93
C MET A 123 -11.80 9.52 -3.95
N SER A 124 -13.07 9.91 -3.85
CA SER A 124 -13.54 10.86 -2.87
C SER A 124 -13.47 10.28 -1.45
N LEU A 125 -13.02 11.09 -0.50
CA LEU A 125 -13.06 10.75 0.93
C LEU A 125 -14.48 10.73 1.50
N GLU A 126 -15.40 11.48 0.90
CA GLU A 126 -16.76 11.64 1.40
C GLU A 126 -17.68 10.52 0.90
N THR A 127 -17.59 10.18 -0.39
CA THR A 127 -18.51 9.24 -1.03
C THR A 127 -17.92 7.85 -1.21
N ASN A 128 -16.60 7.70 -1.13
CA ASN A 128 -15.89 6.47 -1.49
C ASN A 128 -16.19 6.01 -2.94
N ASP A 129 -16.48 6.98 -3.81
CA ASP A 129 -16.63 6.79 -5.26
C ASP A 129 -15.43 7.34 -6.01
N TYR A 130 -15.19 6.79 -7.21
CA TYR A 130 -14.20 7.32 -8.13
C TYR A 130 -14.56 8.74 -8.54
N MET A 131 -13.55 9.59 -8.70
CA MET A 131 -13.74 10.99 -9.03
C MET A 131 -12.76 11.44 -10.12
N GLU A 132 -13.15 12.42 -10.90
CA GLU A 132 -12.34 13.00 -11.97
C GLU A 132 -11.87 14.42 -11.63
N SER A 133 -12.42 15.02 -10.58
CA SER A 133 -12.05 16.32 -10.07
C SER A 133 -12.32 16.44 -8.58
N MET A 134 -11.59 17.34 -7.91
CA MET A 134 -11.82 17.71 -6.50
C MET A 134 -11.58 19.20 -6.29
N VAL A 135 -12.03 19.74 -5.16
CA VAL A 135 -11.60 21.05 -4.68
C VAL A 135 -10.26 20.88 -3.95
N ASN A 136 -9.22 21.59 -4.40
CA ASN A 136 -7.94 21.62 -3.72
C ASN A 136 -8.14 22.26 -2.32
N PRO A 137 -7.87 21.53 -1.23
CA PRO A 137 -8.19 22.01 0.12
C PRO A 137 -7.33 23.20 0.57
N LEU A 138 -6.22 23.47 -0.12
CA LEU A 138 -5.34 24.60 0.18
C LEU A 138 -5.68 25.85 -0.65
N THR A 139 -6.01 25.69 -1.94
CA THR A 139 -6.26 26.83 -2.84
C THR A 139 -7.74 27.16 -3.03
N GLY A 140 -8.64 26.20 -2.77
CA GLY A 140 -10.08 26.32 -3.05
C GLY A 140 -10.44 26.16 -4.53
N GLU A 141 -9.47 25.94 -5.41
CA GLU A 141 -9.70 25.74 -6.84
C GLU A 141 -10.19 24.32 -7.12
N THR A 142 -11.06 24.17 -8.12
CA THR A 142 -11.40 22.84 -8.65
C THR A 142 -10.28 22.37 -9.58
N ILE A 143 -9.71 21.20 -9.30
CA ILE A 143 -8.62 20.59 -10.05
C ILE A 143 -9.04 19.21 -10.56
N ALA A 144 -8.54 18.83 -11.73
CA ALA A 144 -8.69 17.48 -12.25
C ALA A 144 -7.85 16.49 -11.43
N THR A 145 -8.38 15.30 -11.19
CA THR A 145 -7.68 14.22 -10.48
C THR A 145 -7.47 13.07 -11.46
N PRO A 146 -6.34 13.03 -12.19
CA PRO A 146 -6.10 11.98 -13.17
C PRO A 146 -5.84 10.64 -12.49
N THR A 147 -6.20 9.54 -13.15
CA THR A 147 -5.65 8.22 -12.82
C THR A 147 -4.12 8.29 -12.92
N ASN A 148 -3.44 7.90 -11.84
CA ASN A 148 -1.98 7.85 -11.84
C ASN A 148 -1.53 6.54 -12.47
N LEU A 149 -0.70 6.65 -13.51
CA LEU A 149 -0.13 5.50 -14.24
C LEU A 149 1.38 5.55 -14.11
N LEU A 150 1.97 4.54 -13.46
CA LEU A 150 3.43 4.35 -13.41
C LEU A 150 3.79 3.22 -14.35
N LEU A 151 4.10 3.58 -15.60
CA LEU A 151 4.40 2.62 -16.69
C LEU A 151 5.88 2.62 -17.11
N ASN A 152 6.62 3.65 -16.71
CA ASN A 152 7.98 3.91 -17.19
C ASN A 152 9.05 3.50 -16.18
N ASP A 153 8.75 2.56 -15.28
CA ASP A 153 9.78 1.96 -14.44
C ASP A 153 10.78 1.22 -15.37
N PRO A 154 12.09 1.51 -15.29
CA PRO A 154 13.08 0.80 -16.08
C PRO A 154 13.20 -0.69 -15.72
N GLY A 155 12.75 -1.08 -14.52
CA GLY A 155 12.93 -2.40 -13.94
C GLY A 155 14.24 -2.54 -13.19
N THR A 156 14.36 -3.66 -12.46
CA THR A 156 15.52 -3.99 -11.64
C THR A 156 16.01 -5.41 -11.88
N VAL A 157 17.29 -5.65 -11.62
CA VAL A 157 17.86 -6.98 -11.42
C VAL A 157 18.15 -7.13 -9.93
N HIS A 158 17.54 -8.12 -9.29
CA HIS A 158 17.61 -8.35 -7.85
C HIS A 158 18.21 -9.72 -7.52
N SER A 159 19.09 -9.77 -6.53
CA SER A 159 19.84 -10.95 -6.10
C SER A 159 20.18 -10.83 -4.61
N PRO A 160 20.79 -11.86 -3.98
CA PRO A 160 21.31 -11.75 -2.62
C PRO A 160 22.30 -10.60 -2.39
N LYS A 161 22.93 -10.06 -3.46
CA LYS A 161 23.84 -8.90 -3.37
C LYS A 161 23.11 -7.56 -3.28
N GLY A 162 21.79 -7.54 -3.42
CA GLY A 162 20.97 -6.33 -3.58
C GLY A 162 20.45 -6.17 -5.02
N PHE A 163 19.96 -4.97 -5.36
CA PHE A 163 19.37 -4.68 -6.66
C PHE A 163 20.19 -3.69 -7.50
N ARG A 164 20.05 -3.79 -8.81
CA ARG A 164 20.60 -2.89 -9.83
C ARG A 164 19.47 -2.44 -10.75
N ASN A 165 19.39 -1.15 -11.06
CA ASN A 165 18.40 -0.68 -12.04
C ASN A 165 18.82 -1.11 -13.44
N VAL A 166 17.87 -1.55 -14.26
CA VAL A 166 18.13 -1.97 -15.66
C VAL A 166 18.74 -0.85 -16.49
N SER A 167 18.44 0.41 -16.16
CA SER A 167 18.98 1.59 -16.83
C SER A 167 20.34 2.06 -16.32
N SER A 168 20.93 1.43 -15.30
CA SER A 168 22.26 1.81 -14.79
C SER A 168 23.39 1.05 -15.48
N ASP A 169 24.63 1.50 -15.28
CA ASP A 169 25.83 0.80 -15.75
C ASP A 169 26.11 -0.54 -15.02
N GLY A 170 25.27 -0.90 -14.04
CA GLY A 170 25.38 -2.14 -13.27
C GLY A 170 26.55 -2.20 -12.30
N SER A 171 27.32 -1.11 -12.13
CA SER A 171 28.55 -1.09 -11.32
C SER A 171 28.31 -1.12 -9.81
N ARG A 172 27.11 -0.76 -9.35
CA ARG A 172 26.75 -0.67 -7.94
C ARG A 172 25.48 -1.42 -7.62
N TYR A 173 25.56 -2.27 -6.60
CA TYR A 173 24.39 -2.84 -5.94
C TYR A 173 23.83 -1.85 -4.93
N THR A 174 22.51 -1.72 -4.93
CA THR A 174 21.77 -1.00 -3.90
C THR A 174 21.15 -2.01 -2.95
N VAL A 175 21.43 -1.85 -1.66
CA VAL A 175 20.82 -2.64 -0.59
C VAL A 175 19.93 -1.68 0.21
N PRO A 176 18.60 -1.75 0.07
CA PRO A 176 17.72 -0.91 0.86
C PRO A 176 17.70 -1.42 2.30
N TYR A 177 17.27 -0.58 3.24
CA TYR A 177 17.05 -1.04 4.60
C TYR A 177 15.92 -2.08 4.61
N ARG A 178 16.23 -3.26 5.14
CA ARG A 178 15.31 -4.37 5.32
C ARG A 178 15.60 -5.01 6.67
N GLN A 179 14.57 -5.32 7.43
CA GLN A 179 14.72 -5.99 8.72
C GLN A 179 13.58 -6.96 8.95
N PHE A 180 13.92 -8.24 9.10
CA PHE A 180 12.94 -9.25 9.51
C PHE A 180 12.69 -9.18 11.01
N ARG A 181 11.44 -9.43 11.40
CA ARG A 181 10.98 -9.37 12.78
C ARG A 181 9.85 -10.36 13.02
N LEU A 182 9.99 -11.22 14.02
CA LEU A 182 8.90 -12.06 14.50
C LEU A 182 8.11 -11.27 15.54
N GLU A 183 6.85 -10.98 15.25
CA GLU A 183 5.95 -10.23 16.13
C GLU A 183 4.61 -10.98 16.27
N ASN A 184 4.30 -11.46 17.48
CA ASN A 184 3.01 -12.08 17.81
C ASN A 184 2.50 -13.12 16.80
N GLY A 185 3.36 -14.05 16.37
CA GLY A 185 3.00 -15.11 15.43
C GLY A 185 2.96 -14.67 13.95
N LYS A 186 3.39 -13.43 13.65
CA LYS A 186 3.59 -12.94 12.29
C LYS A 186 5.07 -12.78 12.00
N MET A 187 5.51 -13.24 10.84
CA MET A 187 6.78 -12.78 10.28
C MET A 187 6.53 -11.43 9.61
N LYS A 188 7.32 -10.43 9.99
CA LYS A 188 7.27 -9.08 9.43
C LYS A 188 8.58 -8.74 8.74
N LEU A 189 8.47 -7.95 7.70
CA LEU A 189 9.58 -7.33 7.01
C LEU A 189 9.38 -5.81 7.05
N ASP A 190 10.27 -5.11 7.74
CA ASP A 190 10.33 -3.67 7.73
C ASP A 190 11.21 -3.24 6.55
N SER A 191 10.74 -2.32 5.70
CA SER A 191 11.44 -1.87 4.49
C SER A 191 11.49 -0.35 4.41
N ILE A 192 12.63 0.21 3.99
CA ILE A 192 12.76 1.63 3.62
C ILE A 192 13.42 1.73 2.26
N ARG A 193 12.71 2.32 1.31
CA ARG A 193 13.17 2.64 -0.04
C ARG A 193 13.27 4.16 -0.18
N SER A 194 14.50 4.66 -0.16
CA SER A 194 14.78 6.03 -0.57
C SER A 194 14.73 6.15 -2.09
N ALA A 195 14.35 7.32 -2.59
CA ALA A 195 14.35 7.54 -4.03
C ALA A 195 15.78 7.46 -4.61
N PRO A 196 15.90 7.13 -5.91
CA PRO A 196 17.17 7.24 -6.62
C PRO A 196 17.78 8.65 -6.49
N PRO A 197 19.12 8.80 -6.62
CA PRO A 197 19.78 10.10 -6.47
C PRO A 197 19.23 11.23 -7.37
N ASP A 198 18.67 10.86 -8.53
CA ASP A 198 18.12 11.81 -9.51
C ASP A 198 16.65 12.22 -9.23
N TRP A 199 16.02 11.61 -8.22
CA TRP A 199 14.66 11.94 -7.82
C TRP A 199 14.66 13.03 -6.73
N PRO A 200 13.54 13.74 -6.54
CA PRO A 200 13.41 14.72 -5.46
C PRO A 200 13.81 14.13 -4.10
N LEU A 201 14.65 14.85 -3.35
CA LEU A 201 15.20 14.44 -2.05
C LEU A 201 14.13 13.98 -1.04
N ASN A 202 12.92 14.50 -1.15
CA ASN A 202 11.81 14.18 -0.26
C ASN A 202 11.02 12.93 -0.69
N HIS A 203 11.43 12.23 -1.74
CA HIS A 203 10.77 11.00 -2.15
C HIS A 203 11.29 9.81 -1.34
N MET A 204 10.39 9.20 -0.56
CA MET A 204 10.67 8.05 0.29
C MET A 204 9.43 7.18 0.38
N GLU A 205 9.65 5.87 0.36
CA GLU A 205 8.66 4.89 0.76
C GLU A 205 9.19 4.09 1.95
N SER A 206 8.33 3.86 2.93
CA SER A 206 8.60 2.89 3.99
C SER A 206 7.38 2.01 4.19
N SER A 207 7.61 0.72 4.44
CA SER A 207 6.54 -0.25 4.58
C SER A 207 6.86 -1.32 5.62
N ILE A 208 5.80 -1.95 6.11
CA ILE A 208 5.85 -3.19 6.87
C ILE A 208 5.02 -4.19 6.08
N GLN A 209 5.64 -5.28 5.66
CA GLN A 209 4.96 -6.45 5.13
C GLN A 209 4.80 -7.49 6.24
N GLU A 210 3.65 -8.16 6.31
CA GLU A 210 3.37 -9.19 7.30
C GLU A 210 2.73 -10.43 6.68
N VAL A 211 3.16 -11.59 7.17
CA VAL A 211 2.68 -12.92 6.79
C VAL A 211 2.51 -13.78 8.06
N ASP A 212 1.68 -14.82 7.99
CA ASP A 212 1.62 -15.82 9.06
C ASP A 212 2.95 -16.55 9.22
N TYR A 213 3.40 -16.72 10.47
CA TYR A 213 4.70 -17.34 10.73
C TYR A 213 4.75 -18.80 10.29
N ASP A 214 3.66 -19.55 10.47
CA ASP A 214 3.60 -20.96 10.05
C ASP A 214 3.75 -21.10 8.53
N ASP A 215 3.06 -20.25 7.74
CA ASP A 215 3.20 -20.20 6.28
C ASP A 215 4.63 -19.77 5.87
N PHE A 216 5.21 -18.81 6.59
CA PHE A 216 6.59 -18.38 6.36
C PHE A 216 7.59 -19.54 6.54
N MET A 217 7.39 -20.38 7.55
CA MET A 217 8.25 -21.53 7.83
C MET A 217 8.04 -22.69 6.85
N ASP A 218 6.88 -22.80 6.22
CA ASP A 218 6.62 -23.80 5.18
C ASP A 218 7.35 -23.44 3.87
N LYS A 219 8.53 -24.05 3.67
CA LYS A 219 9.37 -23.84 2.48
C LYS A 219 8.73 -24.33 1.17
N SER A 220 7.63 -25.09 1.21
CA SER A 220 6.88 -25.47 0.01
C SER A 220 6.05 -24.32 -0.57
N ILE A 221 5.75 -23.30 0.23
CA ILE A 221 5.02 -22.11 -0.21
C ILE A 221 5.99 -21.15 -0.89
N THR A 222 5.94 -21.02 -2.21
CA THR A 222 6.85 -20.17 -2.98
C THR A 222 6.43 -18.70 -3.04
N SER A 223 5.14 -18.41 -2.78
CA SER A 223 4.55 -17.07 -2.72
C SER A 223 3.63 -16.96 -1.51
N LEU A 224 3.97 -16.08 -0.57
CA LEU A 224 3.25 -15.94 0.70
C LEU A 224 2.05 -14.98 0.57
N ALA A 225 0.93 -15.26 1.22
CA ALA A 225 -0.17 -14.30 1.31
C ALA A 225 0.25 -13.11 2.19
N THR A 226 0.60 -12.00 1.56
CA THR A 226 1.21 -10.85 2.24
C THR A 226 0.24 -9.69 2.35
N LYS A 227 0.12 -9.16 3.57
CA LYS A 227 -0.47 -7.84 3.81
C LYS A 227 0.66 -6.85 4.00
N SER A 228 0.52 -5.68 3.40
CA SER A 228 1.52 -4.63 3.49
C SER A 228 0.85 -3.33 3.93
N THR A 229 1.55 -2.55 4.73
CA THR A 229 1.15 -1.18 5.07
C THR A 229 2.35 -0.27 4.98
N GLY A 230 2.16 0.99 4.66
CA GLY A 230 3.30 1.88 4.51
C GLY A 230 2.93 3.33 4.36
N VAL A 231 3.99 4.11 4.16
CA VAL A 231 3.93 5.55 3.96
C VAL A 231 4.76 5.94 2.75
N TYR A 232 4.27 6.93 2.02
CA TYR A 232 5.00 7.65 0.99
C TYR A 232 5.18 9.10 1.39
N VAL A 233 6.36 9.64 1.18
CA VAL A 233 6.60 11.08 1.12
C VAL A 233 7.01 11.37 -0.31
N PHE A 234 6.39 12.36 -0.95
CA PHE A 234 6.65 12.69 -2.36
C PHE A 234 6.27 14.14 -2.67
N PRO A 235 6.84 14.79 -3.69
CA PRO A 235 6.50 16.18 -4.01
C PRO A 235 5.03 16.33 -4.45
N TYR A 236 4.56 17.58 -4.49
CA TYR A 236 3.30 17.88 -5.16
C TYR A 236 3.31 17.41 -6.60
N SER A 237 2.25 16.69 -6.96
CA SER A 237 2.06 16.26 -8.34
C SER A 237 1.72 17.47 -9.23
N LYS A 238 2.21 17.45 -10.48
CA LYS A 238 2.02 18.57 -11.42
C LYS A 238 0.55 18.97 -11.62
N TRP A 239 -0.36 17.99 -11.64
CA TRP A 239 -1.80 18.20 -11.83
C TRP A 239 -2.45 19.02 -10.71
N MET A 240 -1.79 19.19 -9.57
CA MET A 240 -2.30 19.96 -8.44
C MET A 240 -2.10 21.48 -8.58
N ASN A 241 -1.38 21.94 -9.61
CA ASN A 241 -1.11 23.36 -9.89
C ASN A 241 -0.49 24.12 -8.70
N MET A 242 0.40 23.47 -7.96
CA MET A 242 0.99 24.04 -6.75
C MET A 242 2.12 25.04 -7.01
N GLY A 243 2.68 25.08 -8.23
CA GLY A 243 3.80 25.95 -8.57
C GLY A 243 4.97 25.77 -7.60
N ASP A 244 5.56 26.88 -7.15
CA ASP A 244 6.69 26.90 -6.21
C ASP A 244 6.26 26.90 -4.74
N ARG A 245 4.99 26.59 -4.43
CA ARG A 245 4.51 26.56 -3.05
C ARG A 245 5.29 25.50 -2.25
N PRO A 246 5.76 25.82 -1.03
CA PRO A 246 6.45 24.85 -0.21
C PRO A 246 5.52 23.70 0.20
N GLY A 247 6.11 22.54 0.43
CA GLY A 247 5.41 21.37 0.95
C GLY A 247 5.61 20.10 0.14
N HIS A 248 4.82 19.08 0.48
CA HIS A 248 4.87 17.76 -0.12
C HIS A 248 3.54 17.02 0.11
N LEU A 249 3.45 15.82 -0.44
CA LEU A 249 2.40 14.86 -0.19
C LEU A 249 2.89 13.79 0.78
N LEU A 250 2.00 13.38 1.67
CA LEU A 250 2.14 12.20 2.50
C LEU A 250 1.05 11.21 2.10
N GLY A 251 1.43 10.00 1.68
CA GLY A 251 0.53 8.88 1.46
C GLY A 251 0.61 7.91 2.63
N TYR A 252 -0.53 7.41 3.11
CA TYR A 252 -0.59 6.21 3.95
C TYR A 252 -1.33 5.13 3.18
N TRP A 253 -0.77 3.93 3.09
CA TRP A 253 -1.31 2.88 2.25
C TRP A 253 -1.40 1.54 2.98
N ASP A 254 -2.37 0.74 2.54
CA ASP A 254 -2.56 -0.65 2.91
C ASP A 254 -2.82 -1.48 1.65
N ALA A 255 -2.24 -2.67 1.62
CA ALA A 255 -2.20 -3.48 0.42
C ALA A 255 -2.23 -4.98 0.74
N TYR A 256 -2.70 -5.74 -0.24
CA TYR A 256 -2.85 -7.18 -0.18
C TYR A 256 -2.26 -7.79 -1.45
N LYS A 257 -1.30 -8.71 -1.30
CA LYS A 257 -0.89 -9.58 -2.41
C LYS A 257 -2.02 -10.57 -2.68
N ILE A 258 -2.56 -10.54 -3.88
CA ILE A 258 -3.69 -11.35 -4.32
C ILE A 258 -3.26 -12.28 -5.45
N PRO A 259 -3.91 -13.45 -5.62
CA PRO A 259 -3.44 -14.46 -6.56
C PRO A 259 -3.75 -14.13 -8.02
N SER A 260 -4.77 -13.32 -8.28
CA SER A 260 -5.17 -12.95 -9.65
C SER A 260 -6.09 -11.73 -9.69
N VAL A 261 -6.27 -11.15 -10.87
CA VAL A 261 -7.14 -9.97 -11.09
C VAL A 261 -8.61 -10.24 -10.74
N GLN A 262 -9.05 -11.50 -10.75
CA GLN A 262 -10.41 -11.90 -10.37
C GLN A 262 -10.69 -11.72 -8.87
N HIS A 263 -9.65 -11.45 -8.06
CA HIS A 263 -9.78 -11.18 -6.63
C HIS A 263 -9.87 -9.69 -6.30
N PHE A 264 -9.82 -8.81 -7.31
CA PHE A 264 -10.14 -7.41 -7.11
C PHE A 264 -11.63 -7.23 -6.74
N PRO A 265 -11.99 -6.15 -6.03
CA PRO A 265 -13.38 -5.76 -5.90
C PRO A 265 -14.03 -5.54 -7.27
N ASP A 266 -15.26 -6.03 -7.46
CA ASP A 266 -15.99 -5.97 -8.74
C ASP A 266 -16.02 -4.57 -9.37
N LYS A 267 -16.23 -3.53 -8.54
CA LYS A 267 -16.28 -2.14 -8.97
C LYS A 267 -14.94 -1.67 -9.55
N PHE A 268 -13.84 -2.10 -8.95
CA PHE A 268 -12.49 -1.77 -9.38
C PHE A 268 -12.12 -2.53 -10.65
N LEU A 269 -12.35 -3.85 -10.67
CA LEU A 269 -12.11 -4.68 -11.84
C LEU A 269 -12.90 -4.16 -13.06
N SER A 270 -14.20 -3.91 -12.92
CA SER A 270 -15.05 -3.38 -14.00
C SER A 270 -14.57 -2.03 -14.54
N LYS A 271 -13.98 -1.19 -13.68
CA LYS A 271 -13.40 0.09 -14.11
C LYS A 271 -12.13 -0.12 -14.91
N LEU A 272 -11.23 -1.01 -14.45
CA LEU A 272 -9.99 -1.28 -15.17
C LEU A 272 -10.23 -2.01 -16.49
N GLU A 273 -11.16 -2.97 -16.55
CA GLU A 273 -11.54 -3.63 -17.81
C GLU A 273 -12.06 -2.64 -18.85
N ARG A 274 -12.75 -1.59 -18.41
CA ARG A 274 -13.27 -0.54 -19.30
C ARG A 274 -12.19 0.45 -19.72
N ASP A 275 -11.41 0.96 -18.77
CA ASP A 275 -10.56 2.14 -18.97
C ASP A 275 -9.10 1.77 -19.34
N HIS A 276 -8.61 0.63 -18.83
CA HIS A 276 -7.21 0.18 -18.94
C HIS A 276 -7.07 -1.36 -19.03
N PRO A 277 -7.78 -2.05 -19.95
CA PRO A 277 -7.77 -3.53 -20.01
C PRO A 277 -6.36 -4.11 -20.19
N ASP A 278 -5.52 -3.46 -20.98
CA ASP A 278 -4.14 -3.90 -21.26
C ASP A 278 -3.23 -3.88 -20.02
N LEU A 279 -3.62 -3.14 -18.96
CA LEU A 279 -2.86 -3.06 -17.72
C LEU A 279 -3.32 -4.07 -16.65
N LEU A 280 -4.29 -4.92 -16.98
CA LEU A 280 -4.65 -6.12 -16.19
C LEU A 280 -3.76 -7.32 -16.51
N GLU A 281 -2.77 -7.16 -17.38
CA GLU A 281 -1.86 -8.21 -17.81
C GLU A 281 -0.39 -7.76 -17.67
N PRO A 282 0.57 -8.68 -17.53
CA PRO A 282 2.00 -8.36 -17.53
C PRO A 282 2.44 -7.78 -18.87
N ARG A 283 3.32 -6.77 -18.82
CA ARG A 283 3.90 -6.13 -20.01
C ARG A 283 5.23 -6.80 -20.39
N TRP A 284 5.16 -8.05 -20.86
CA TRP A 284 6.35 -8.88 -21.11
C TRP A 284 7.38 -8.28 -22.07
N ASP A 285 6.97 -7.38 -22.97
CA ASP A 285 7.85 -6.67 -23.89
C ASP A 285 8.90 -5.80 -23.18
N ASP A 286 8.68 -5.44 -21.90
CA ASP A 286 9.67 -4.70 -21.11
C ASP A 286 10.96 -5.52 -20.86
N PHE A 287 10.95 -6.84 -21.09
CA PHE A 287 12.14 -7.69 -21.07
C PHE A 287 13.01 -7.59 -22.33
N GLU A 288 12.47 -7.09 -23.44
CA GLU A 288 13.24 -6.91 -24.69
C GLU A 288 14.21 -5.74 -24.59
N ARG A 289 14.05 -4.87 -23.57
CA ARG A 289 15.03 -3.82 -23.27
C ARG A 289 16.37 -4.47 -22.88
N PRO A 290 17.49 -4.12 -23.52
CA PRO A 290 18.78 -4.69 -23.18
C PRO A 290 19.25 -4.22 -21.79
N VAL A 291 20.10 -5.02 -21.17
CA VAL A 291 20.80 -4.68 -19.93
C VAL A 291 22.28 -4.45 -20.29
N SER A 292 22.89 -3.38 -19.78
CA SER A 292 24.29 -3.02 -20.10
C SER A 292 25.33 -3.73 -19.23
N PHE A 293 24.92 -4.73 -18.46
CA PHE A 293 25.75 -5.45 -17.50
C PHE A 293 25.39 -6.93 -17.47
N GLU A 294 26.34 -7.75 -17.06
CA GLU A 294 26.12 -9.18 -16.81
C GLU A 294 25.35 -9.39 -15.49
N TYR A 295 24.52 -10.42 -15.48
CA TYR A 295 23.69 -10.81 -14.34
C TYR A 295 24.54 -11.27 -13.15
#